data_AF-A0A183A5S6-F1
#
_entry.id   AF-A0A183A5S6-F1
#
_cell.length_a   1.000
_cell.length_b   1.000
_cell.length_c   1.000
_cell.angle_alpha   90.00
_cell.angle_beta   90.00
_cell.angle_gamma   90.00
#
_symmetry.space_group_name_H-M   'P 1'
#
loop_
_entity.id
_entity.type
_entity.pdbx_description
1 polymer ?
#
loop_
_entity_poly.entity_id
_entity_poly.type
_entity_poly.pdbx_seq_one_letter_code
_entity_poly.pdbx_strand_id
1 'polypeptide(L)'
;MSKDDAESQIQQSVFRTISDRFQGVRDRFYAWRHLSWVILFVSALNVICIGGKRRAFGIFVAALHTAYNETSMSELNWIGDSYASLGFFLMPFATTIIVQSNRPYRFTMFLAGVTIFVSCMTSATVPDPGYLFLTHTLLHGIGSTLVLCGTSLVTGDYFDKTHRFHVLATAFVSGGPYGVLVFGPLFSHWIQHYSWQQAFIYSGILFLFVTWLGAITFLPRHMVDYQQAVTENQNKTGEQNSQAPLLLRNAPRASDGRGWAFCSMAHLRANPQVFLWGFERFLHNIVIYGLLMNLTAYVSQALDNELIRGAKVNLYFGIGESLIFTIGALIGDRIRGYLPLTYLIGAAFAALFLLIVQKSYTDINVVYVLAGFTGGAVGVGNTFLYATAEEVMLVHGSIAFPMTKMIAGIGMLVAPALSGSIIDGYGYRGFFISMAVLVCLRVALLTLICIILHRKKQKFMLEEMQRKMEDPNLVHCCELTSSECGLKKIQSRNASPNRLVDSQTNDAANAPTTDALSNTEKRLEMSAAWYKESQQAVP
;
A
#
# COMPACT_ATOMS: atom_id res chain seq x y z
N MET A 1 60.52 -13.07 11.79
CA MET A 1 59.22 -12.41 11.64
C MET A 1 59.43 -10.95 11.98
N SER A 2 59.28 -10.03 11.04
CA SER A 2 59.47 -8.61 11.35
C SER A 2 58.32 -8.11 12.23
N LYS A 3 58.53 -7.01 12.96
CA LYS A 3 57.50 -6.41 13.81
C LYS A 3 56.24 -6.04 13.01
N ASP A 4 56.44 -5.63 11.75
CA ASP A 4 55.37 -5.25 10.82
C ASP A 4 54.55 -6.47 10.34
N ASP A 5 55.18 -7.65 10.22
CA ASP A 5 54.48 -8.91 9.91
C ASP A 5 53.61 -9.39 11.08
N ALA A 6 54.04 -9.14 12.32
CA ALA A 6 53.28 -9.48 13.52
C ALA A 6 52.06 -8.56 13.71
N GLU A 7 52.23 -7.25 13.50
CA GLU A 7 51.15 -6.27 13.60
C GLU A 7 50.08 -6.48 12.51
N SER A 8 50.48 -6.80 11.27
CA SER A 8 49.55 -7.10 10.18
C SER A 8 48.76 -8.41 10.39
N GLN A 9 49.39 -9.47 10.94
CA GLN A 9 48.69 -10.70 11.31
C GLN A 9 47.69 -10.51 12.45
N ILE A 10 48.03 -9.71 13.47
CA ILE A 10 47.12 -9.39 14.58
C ILE A 10 45.94 -8.55 14.07
N GLN A 11 46.17 -7.55 13.22
CA GLN A 11 45.09 -6.78 12.61
C GLN A 11 44.17 -7.68 11.78
N GLN A 12 44.71 -8.54 10.90
CA GLN A 12 43.90 -9.47 10.11
C GLN A 12 43.11 -10.46 10.98
N SER A 13 43.69 -10.95 12.08
CA SER A 13 43.04 -11.83 13.06
C SER A 13 41.87 -11.13 13.78
N VAL A 14 42.07 -9.88 14.22
CA VAL A 14 41.03 -9.08 14.88
C VAL A 14 39.92 -8.73 13.90
N PHE A 15 40.24 -8.30 12.67
CA PHE A 15 39.26 -8.01 11.63
C PHE A 15 38.45 -9.25 11.25
N ARG A 16 39.09 -10.43 11.13
CA ARG A 16 38.37 -11.71 10.92
C ARG A 16 37.45 -12.04 12.08
N THR A 17 37.93 -11.96 13.32
CA THR A 17 37.13 -12.24 14.51
C THR A 17 35.92 -11.31 14.63
N ILE A 18 36.10 -10.01 14.33
CA ILE A 18 35.01 -9.03 14.31
C ILE A 18 34.04 -9.34 13.16
N SER A 19 34.56 -9.63 11.96
CA SER A 19 33.76 -10.04 10.80
C SER A 19 32.92 -11.27 11.10
N ASP A 20 33.50 -12.30 11.72
CA ASP A 20 32.82 -13.56 12.04
C ASP A 20 31.76 -13.35 13.13
N ARG A 21 32.05 -12.55 14.16
CA ARG A 21 31.05 -12.14 15.15
C ARG A 21 29.91 -11.36 14.50
N PHE A 22 30.24 -10.44 13.58
CA PHE A 22 29.23 -9.64 12.88
C PHE A 22 28.36 -10.51 11.98
N GLN A 23 28.96 -11.46 11.25
CA GLN A 23 28.24 -12.46 10.47
C GLN A 23 27.32 -13.31 11.36
N GLY A 24 27.80 -13.81 12.50
CA GLY A 24 26.99 -14.58 13.44
C GLY A 24 25.85 -13.79 14.11
N VAL A 25 26.01 -12.49 14.35
CA VAL A 25 24.91 -11.62 14.82
C VAL A 25 23.91 -11.36 13.71
N ARG A 26 24.41 -11.07 12.50
CA ARG A 26 23.59 -10.83 11.31
C ARG A 26 22.73 -12.04 10.97
N ASP A 27 23.31 -13.23 10.97
CA ASP A 27 22.61 -14.46 10.61
C ASP A 27 21.57 -14.84 11.68
N ARG A 28 21.87 -14.60 12.97
CA ARG A 28 20.87 -14.71 14.06
C ARG A 28 19.71 -13.72 13.90
N PHE A 29 19.98 -12.49 13.48
CA PHE A 29 18.94 -11.49 13.24
C PHE A 29 18.02 -11.90 12.08
N TYR A 30 18.58 -12.42 10.98
CA TYR A 30 17.77 -12.86 9.83
C TYR A 30 17.04 -14.19 10.06
N ALA A 31 17.55 -15.06 10.95
CA ALA A 31 16.84 -16.27 11.36
C ALA A 31 15.70 -15.98 12.37
N TRP A 32 15.48 -14.73 12.76
CA TRP A 32 14.52 -14.41 13.80
C TRP A 32 13.06 -14.59 13.34
N ARG A 33 12.28 -15.37 14.10
CA ARG A 33 10.87 -15.68 13.79
C ARG A 33 9.97 -14.45 13.59
N HIS A 34 10.35 -13.30 14.16
CA HIS A 34 9.59 -12.06 14.09
C HIS A 34 10.11 -11.06 13.05
N LEU A 35 11.04 -11.47 12.18
CA LEU A 35 11.61 -10.61 11.13
C LEU A 35 10.55 -9.97 10.23
N SER A 36 9.49 -10.70 9.89
CA SER A 36 8.38 -10.18 9.07
C SER A 36 7.72 -8.93 9.69
N TRP A 37 7.53 -8.94 11.01
CA TRP A 37 6.97 -7.79 11.74
C TRP A 37 7.95 -6.62 11.83
N VAL A 38 9.25 -6.89 11.95
CA VAL A 38 10.28 -5.84 11.91
C VAL A 38 10.32 -5.18 10.52
N ILE A 39 10.28 -5.98 9.45
CA ILE A 39 10.22 -5.49 8.07
C ILE A 39 8.95 -4.65 7.86
N LEU A 40 7.81 -5.10 8.37
CA LEU A 40 6.57 -4.33 8.30
C LEU A 40 6.68 -3.00 9.04
N PHE A 41 7.21 -3.00 10.26
CA PHE A 41 7.40 -1.79 11.05
C PHE A 41 8.32 -0.79 10.35
N VAL A 42 9.48 -1.24 9.84
CA VAL A 42 10.42 -0.39 9.11
C VAL A 42 9.80 0.12 7.80
N SER A 43 8.99 -0.71 7.13
CA SER A 43 8.26 -0.30 5.92
C SER A 43 7.22 0.77 6.21
N ALA A 44 6.42 0.58 7.26
CA ALA A 44 5.44 1.56 7.71
C ALA A 44 6.11 2.88 8.11
N LEU A 45 7.21 2.84 8.86
CA LEU A 45 7.96 4.02 9.28
C LEU A 45 8.46 4.82 8.06
N ASN A 46 9.03 4.15 7.07
CA ASN A 46 9.48 4.77 5.82
C ASN A 46 8.33 5.47 5.08
N VAL A 47 7.18 4.82 4.96
CA VAL A 47 6.01 5.39 4.28
C VAL A 47 5.38 6.53 5.08
N ILE A 48 5.36 6.46 6.41
CA ILE A 48 4.92 7.53 7.31
C ILE A 48 5.80 8.77 7.13
N CYS A 49 7.13 8.61 7.05
CA CYS A 49 8.05 9.72 6.80
C CYS A 49 7.82 10.41 5.46
N ILE A 50 7.80 9.64 4.37
CA ILE A 50 7.64 10.19 3.02
C ILE A 50 6.22 10.75 2.80
N GLY A 51 5.20 10.02 3.24
CA GLY A 51 3.80 10.42 3.13
C GLY A 51 3.43 11.56 4.08
N GLY A 52 4.08 11.66 5.24
CA GLY A 52 3.94 12.73 6.20
C GLY A 52 4.53 14.03 5.70
N LYS A 53 5.77 13.99 5.16
CA LYS A 53 6.37 15.16 4.52
C LYS A 53 5.46 15.73 3.44
N ARG A 54 4.92 14.86 2.57
CA ARG A 54 4.01 15.25 1.51
C ARG A 54 2.80 16.02 2.02
N ARG A 55 2.08 15.43 2.99
CA ARG A 55 0.85 16.02 3.54
C ARG A 55 1.10 17.29 4.35
N ALA A 56 2.29 17.42 4.96
CA ALA A 56 2.69 18.59 5.73
C ALA A 56 3.45 19.63 4.88
N PHE A 57 3.64 19.41 3.56
CA PHE A 57 4.45 20.28 2.73
C PHE A 57 3.83 21.67 2.54
N GLY A 58 2.52 21.83 2.71
CA GLY A 58 1.87 23.15 2.73
C GLY A 58 2.47 24.12 3.76
N ILE A 59 3.08 23.62 4.84
CA ILE A 59 3.81 24.43 5.82
C ILE A 59 5.11 25.00 5.20
N PHE A 60 5.83 24.21 4.39
CA PHE A 60 6.97 24.69 3.62
C PHE A 60 6.54 25.69 2.57
N VAL A 61 5.44 25.46 1.86
CA VAL A 61 4.91 26.40 0.86
C VAL A 61 4.63 27.78 1.47
N ALA A 62 3.98 27.82 2.63
CA ALA A 62 3.72 29.08 3.32
C ALA A 62 5.03 29.82 3.69
N ALA A 63 6.02 29.10 4.23
CA ALA A 63 7.31 29.68 4.59
C ALA A 63 8.12 30.15 3.36
N LEU A 64 8.08 29.38 2.27
CA LEU A 64 8.72 29.72 1.00
C LEU A 64 8.08 30.94 0.36
N HIS A 65 6.75 31.09 0.42
CA HIS A 65 6.08 32.29 -0.10
C HIS A 65 6.48 33.54 0.66
N THR A 66 6.70 33.45 1.98
CA THR A 66 7.22 34.58 2.77
C THR A 66 8.68 34.91 2.42
N ALA A 67 9.48 33.91 2.03
CA ALA A 67 10.87 34.11 1.63
C ALA A 67 11.00 34.63 0.18
N TYR A 68 10.11 34.19 -0.70
CA TYR A 68 10.10 34.46 -2.14
C TYR A 68 8.78 35.15 -2.53
N ASN A 69 8.68 36.44 -2.22
CA ASN A 69 7.47 37.24 -2.43
C ASN A 69 7.04 37.36 -3.90
N GLU A 70 7.95 37.11 -4.84
CA GLU A 70 7.68 37.22 -6.29
C GLU A 70 7.01 35.96 -6.86
N THR A 71 7.10 34.82 -6.17
CA THR A 71 6.48 33.58 -6.63
C THR A 71 5.04 33.43 -6.18
N SER A 72 4.19 33.01 -7.11
CA SER A 72 2.79 32.76 -6.81
C SER A 72 2.59 31.55 -5.88
N MET A 73 1.56 31.61 -5.03
CA MET A 73 1.15 30.47 -4.20
C MET A 73 0.86 29.21 -5.02
N SER A 74 0.30 29.36 -6.22
CA SER A 74 -0.02 28.24 -7.11
C SER A 74 1.24 27.54 -7.61
N GLU A 75 2.29 28.28 -7.96
CA GLU A 75 3.58 27.73 -8.40
C GLU A 75 4.27 26.94 -7.28
N LEU A 76 4.36 27.50 -6.07
CA LEU A 76 4.96 26.81 -4.92
C LEU A 76 4.18 25.55 -4.52
N ASN A 77 2.86 25.62 -4.57
CA ASN A 77 1.98 24.47 -4.39
C ASN A 77 2.22 23.38 -5.46
N TRP A 78 2.43 23.79 -6.71
CA TRP A 78 2.74 22.87 -7.80
C TRP A 78 4.08 22.17 -7.58
N ILE A 79 5.10 22.89 -7.11
CA ILE A 79 6.40 22.31 -6.71
C ILE A 79 6.19 21.25 -5.61
N GLY A 80 5.39 21.57 -4.59
CA GLY A 80 5.13 20.69 -3.46
C GLY A 80 4.44 19.37 -3.80
N ASP A 81 3.49 19.37 -4.74
CA ASP A 81 2.77 18.15 -5.12
C ASP A 81 3.43 17.37 -6.26
N SER A 82 4.20 18.07 -7.11
CA SER A 82 4.82 17.47 -8.30
C SER A 82 5.81 16.36 -7.94
N TYR A 83 6.54 16.45 -6.82
CA TYR A 83 7.46 15.38 -6.43
C TYR A 83 6.73 14.06 -6.18
N ALA A 84 5.58 14.12 -5.52
CA ALA A 84 4.79 12.94 -5.21
C ALA A 84 4.04 12.41 -6.43
N SER A 85 3.59 13.32 -7.31
CA SER A 85 3.03 12.98 -8.62
C SER A 85 4.05 12.21 -9.46
N LEU A 86 5.26 12.74 -9.60
CA LEU A 86 6.36 12.09 -10.30
C LEU A 86 6.69 10.74 -9.65
N GLY A 87 6.76 10.71 -8.31
CA GLY A 87 7.10 9.49 -7.58
C GLY A 87 6.09 8.36 -7.81
N PHE A 88 4.81 8.72 -7.90
CA PHE A 88 3.74 7.78 -8.22
C PHE A 88 3.75 7.36 -9.69
N PHE A 89 4.01 8.29 -10.61
CA PHE A 89 4.13 8.02 -12.04
C PHE A 89 5.27 7.03 -12.37
N LEU A 90 6.42 7.18 -11.72
CA LEU A 90 7.61 6.35 -11.97
C LEU A 90 7.53 4.94 -11.34
N MET A 91 6.54 4.70 -10.49
CA MET A 91 6.42 3.47 -9.69
C MET A 91 6.43 2.15 -10.49
N PRO A 92 5.66 1.97 -11.58
CA PRO A 92 5.71 0.72 -12.36
C PRO A 92 7.07 0.48 -13.02
N PHE A 93 7.76 1.54 -13.45
CA PHE A 93 9.09 1.42 -14.06
C PHE A 93 10.13 0.99 -13.02
N ALA A 94 10.16 1.66 -11.86
CA ALA A 94 11.05 1.31 -10.76
C ALA A 94 10.77 -0.11 -10.23
N THR A 95 9.49 -0.48 -10.08
CA THR A 95 9.08 -1.84 -9.67
C THR A 95 9.58 -2.88 -10.66
N THR A 96 9.47 -2.62 -11.96
CA THR A 96 9.96 -3.49 -13.03
C THR A 96 11.47 -3.72 -12.90
N ILE A 97 12.24 -2.65 -12.75
CA ILE A 97 13.70 -2.73 -12.58
C ILE A 97 14.05 -3.55 -11.33
N ILE A 98 13.43 -3.26 -10.18
CA ILE A 98 13.71 -3.96 -8.92
C ILE A 98 13.42 -5.47 -9.05
N VAL A 99 12.29 -5.83 -9.66
CA VAL A 99 11.91 -7.24 -9.84
C VAL A 99 12.86 -7.94 -10.82
N GLN A 100 13.24 -7.30 -11.93
CA GLN A 100 14.17 -7.85 -12.93
C GLN A 100 15.60 -8.01 -12.39
N SER A 101 16.06 -7.10 -11.53
CA SER A 101 17.38 -7.17 -10.88
C SER A 101 17.44 -8.15 -9.70
N ASN A 102 16.54 -9.14 -9.66
CA ASN A 102 16.44 -10.13 -8.59
C ASN A 102 16.19 -9.53 -7.18
N ARG A 103 15.32 -8.51 -7.12
CA ARG A 103 14.79 -7.90 -5.88
C ARG A 103 15.89 -7.40 -4.91
N PRO A 104 16.77 -6.48 -5.34
CA PRO A 104 17.88 -5.99 -4.52
C PRO A 104 17.40 -4.93 -3.49
N TYR A 105 16.43 -5.29 -2.63
CA TYR A 105 15.72 -4.34 -1.74
C TYR A 105 16.66 -3.49 -0.88
N ARG A 106 17.73 -4.09 -0.36
CA ARG A 106 18.73 -3.36 0.44
C ARG A 106 19.39 -2.22 -0.33
N PHE A 107 19.86 -2.54 -1.54
CA PHE A 107 20.49 -1.55 -2.41
C PHE A 107 19.49 -0.49 -2.87
N THR A 108 18.26 -0.90 -3.20
CA THR A 108 17.16 0.02 -3.51
C THR A 108 16.93 1.03 -2.39
N MET A 109 16.83 0.58 -1.14
CA MET A 109 16.63 1.46 0.02
C MET A 109 17.86 2.33 0.31
N PHE A 110 19.07 1.78 0.18
CA PHE A 110 20.30 2.56 0.31
C PHE A 110 20.33 3.74 -0.69
N LEU A 111 20.10 3.45 -1.97
CA LEU A 111 20.06 4.44 -3.04
C LEU A 111 18.97 5.47 -2.79
N ALA A 112 17.77 5.02 -2.40
CA ALA A 112 16.66 5.89 -2.07
C ALA A 112 17.01 6.91 -0.97
N GLY A 113 17.66 6.44 0.10
CA GLY A 113 18.09 7.28 1.22
C GLY A 113 19.10 8.33 0.78
N VAL A 114 20.11 7.95 0.00
CA VAL A 114 21.11 8.88 -0.54
C VAL A 114 20.45 9.92 -1.45
N THR A 115 19.58 9.50 -2.37
CA THR A 115 18.89 10.42 -3.29
C THR A 115 18.00 11.42 -2.54
N ILE A 116 17.24 10.98 -1.53
CA ILE A 116 16.38 11.85 -0.72
C ILE A 116 17.23 12.81 0.13
N PHE A 117 18.34 12.32 0.70
CA PHE A 117 19.25 13.16 1.47
C PHE A 117 19.83 14.27 0.60
N VAL A 118 20.41 13.93 -0.56
CA VAL A 118 20.97 14.90 -1.51
C VAL A 118 19.90 15.89 -1.98
N SER A 119 18.69 15.41 -2.28
CA SER A 119 17.55 16.27 -2.59
C SER A 119 17.27 17.29 -1.48
N CYS A 120 17.18 16.86 -0.22
CA CYS A 120 16.91 17.77 0.88
C CYS A 120 18.06 18.74 1.16
N MET A 121 19.31 18.30 1.05
CA MET A 121 20.47 19.18 1.22
C MET A 121 20.52 20.26 0.13
N THR A 122 20.30 19.87 -1.13
CA THR A 122 20.31 20.81 -2.26
C THR A 122 19.10 21.74 -2.25
N SER A 123 17.91 21.26 -1.84
CA SER A 123 16.73 22.11 -1.65
C SER A 123 16.88 23.12 -0.51
N ALA A 124 17.74 22.87 0.48
CA ALA A 124 17.98 23.83 1.56
C ALA A 124 18.82 25.05 1.13
N THR A 125 19.56 24.94 0.03
CA THR A 125 20.50 25.98 -0.44
C THR A 125 20.06 26.64 -1.74
N VAL A 126 18.81 26.46 -2.16
CA VAL A 126 18.33 27.05 -3.42
C VAL A 126 18.27 28.58 -3.33
N PRO A 127 18.81 29.30 -4.33
CA PRO A 127 18.71 30.76 -4.37
C PRO A 127 17.34 31.22 -4.86
N ASP A 128 16.67 30.40 -5.69
CA ASP A 128 15.40 30.71 -6.33
C ASP A 128 14.48 29.47 -6.31
N PRO A 129 13.16 29.65 -6.11
CA PRO A 129 12.18 28.56 -6.06
C PRO A 129 12.13 27.70 -7.33
N GLY A 130 12.50 28.22 -8.49
CA GLY A 130 12.60 27.44 -9.73
C GLY A 130 13.57 26.25 -9.61
N TYR A 131 14.64 26.38 -8.82
CA TYR A 131 15.57 25.28 -8.56
C TYR A 131 14.96 24.17 -7.68
N LEU A 132 13.85 24.42 -6.99
CA LEU A 132 13.12 23.38 -6.26
C LEU A 132 12.45 22.37 -7.22
N PHE A 133 12.17 22.73 -8.48
CA PHE A 133 11.73 21.74 -9.47
C PHE A 133 12.78 20.65 -9.68
N LEU A 134 14.06 21.02 -9.82
CA LEU A 134 15.12 20.04 -10.01
C LEU A 134 15.46 19.33 -8.69
N THR A 135 15.72 20.09 -7.64
CA THR A 135 16.24 19.56 -6.37
C THR A 135 15.18 18.83 -5.56
N HIS A 136 13.95 19.36 -5.51
CA HIS A 136 12.85 18.77 -4.76
C HIS A 136 12.01 17.85 -5.66
N THR A 137 11.41 18.36 -6.73
CA THR A 137 10.46 17.57 -7.53
C THR A 137 11.11 16.34 -8.16
N LEU A 138 12.20 16.50 -8.91
CA LEU A 138 12.84 15.39 -9.61
C LEU A 138 13.57 14.43 -8.67
N LEU A 139 14.57 14.94 -7.92
CA LEU A 139 15.41 14.07 -7.07
C LEU A 139 14.60 13.42 -5.94
N HIS A 140 13.78 14.19 -5.21
CA HIS A 140 12.96 13.61 -4.15
C HIS A 140 11.89 12.67 -4.72
N GLY A 141 11.33 12.99 -5.90
CA GLY A 141 10.39 12.13 -6.60
C GLY A 141 10.97 10.75 -6.89
N ILE A 142 12.18 10.69 -7.48
CA ILE A 142 12.89 9.43 -7.75
C ILE A 142 13.18 8.67 -6.45
N GLY A 143 13.76 9.33 -5.46
CA GLY A 143 14.08 8.68 -4.18
C GLY A 143 12.84 8.15 -3.47
N SER A 144 11.74 8.92 -3.45
CA SER A 144 10.46 8.50 -2.87
C SER A 144 9.85 7.31 -3.63
N THR A 145 10.01 7.24 -4.95
CA THR A 145 9.59 6.10 -5.77
C THR A 145 10.27 4.82 -5.29
N LEU A 146 11.59 4.88 -5.09
CA LEU A 146 12.38 3.72 -4.66
C LEU A 146 11.97 3.26 -3.26
N VAL A 147 11.71 4.17 -2.32
CA VAL A 147 11.16 3.83 -0.99
C VAL A 147 9.81 3.14 -1.13
N LEU A 148 8.88 3.70 -1.90
CA LEU A 148 7.54 3.14 -2.08
C LEU A 148 7.58 1.76 -2.74
N CYS A 149 8.44 1.55 -3.74
CA CYS A 149 8.61 0.25 -4.38
C CYS A 149 9.25 -0.76 -3.41
N GLY A 150 10.35 -0.39 -2.74
CA GLY A 150 11.06 -1.27 -1.82
C GLY A 150 10.18 -1.75 -0.67
N THR A 151 9.47 -0.83 -0.01
CA THR A 151 8.57 -1.13 1.11
C THR A 151 7.35 -1.95 0.69
N SER A 152 6.73 -1.64 -0.44
CA SER A 152 5.53 -2.36 -0.92
C SER A 152 5.85 -3.76 -1.46
N LEU A 153 6.98 -3.93 -2.16
CA LEU A 153 7.40 -5.24 -2.68
C LEU A 153 7.87 -6.17 -1.57
N VAL A 154 8.72 -5.70 -0.65
CA VAL A 154 9.19 -6.55 0.45
C VAL A 154 8.01 -6.96 1.33
N THR A 155 7.06 -6.06 1.60
CA THR A 155 5.88 -6.39 2.38
C THR A 155 4.99 -7.40 1.66
N GLY A 156 4.81 -7.24 0.34
CA GLY A 156 4.09 -8.23 -0.48
C GLY A 156 4.75 -9.60 -0.53
N ASP A 157 6.07 -9.70 -0.32
CA ASP A 157 6.77 -10.99 -0.26
C ASP A 157 6.53 -11.70 1.10
N TYR A 158 6.55 -10.97 2.22
CA TYR A 158 6.35 -11.56 3.57
C TYR A 158 4.89 -11.74 3.95
N PHE A 159 4.05 -10.78 3.59
CA PHE A 159 2.60 -10.79 3.80
C PHE A 159 1.93 -10.88 2.45
N ASP A 160 2.19 -11.99 1.76
CA ASP A 160 1.59 -12.27 0.48
C ASP A 160 0.08 -12.41 0.60
N LYS A 161 -0.59 -12.50 -0.55
CA LYS A 161 -2.04 -12.60 -0.61
C LYS A 161 -2.57 -13.73 0.28
N THR A 162 -1.88 -14.85 0.46
CA THR A 162 -2.43 -15.96 1.24
C THR A 162 -2.33 -15.75 2.76
N HIS A 163 -1.53 -14.76 3.19
CA HIS A 163 -1.29 -14.48 4.59
C HIS A 163 -2.53 -13.91 5.30
N ARG A 164 -2.79 -14.36 6.54
CA ARG A 164 -3.89 -13.91 7.41
C ARG A 164 -3.90 -12.39 7.72
N PHE A 165 -2.77 -11.72 7.55
CA PHE A 165 -2.56 -10.31 7.91
C PHE A 165 -2.19 -9.47 6.68
N HIS A 166 -2.55 -9.94 5.49
CA HIS A 166 -2.19 -9.29 4.23
C HIS A 166 -2.75 -7.87 4.14
N VAL A 167 -4.03 -7.69 4.47
CA VAL A 167 -4.69 -6.38 4.39
C VAL A 167 -4.16 -5.46 5.48
N LEU A 168 -3.94 -5.96 6.71
CA LEU A 168 -3.29 -5.20 7.78
C LEU A 168 -1.90 -4.69 7.36
N ALA A 169 -1.04 -5.58 6.86
CA ALA A 169 0.33 -5.25 6.48
C ALA A 169 0.39 -4.26 5.32
N THR A 170 -0.39 -4.49 4.27
CA THR A 170 -0.45 -3.60 3.11
C THR A 170 -1.13 -2.26 3.42
N ALA A 171 -2.06 -2.24 4.38
CA ALA A 171 -2.60 -1.01 4.93
C ALA A 171 -1.51 -0.19 5.63
N PHE A 172 -0.76 -0.75 6.58
CA PHE A 172 0.33 -0.04 7.26
C PHE A 172 1.41 0.51 6.30
N VAL A 173 1.70 -0.21 5.21
CA VAL A 173 2.60 0.27 4.14
C VAL A 173 1.96 1.30 3.22
N SER A 174 0.69 1.63 3.42
CA SER A 174 0.01 2.80 2.88
C SER A 174 -0.12 3.94 3.91
N GLY A 175 0.45 3.77 5.13
CA GLY A 175 0.27 4.55 6.37
C GLY A 175 0.68 6.01 6.38
N GLY A 176 0.78 6.65 5.22
CA GLY A 176 0.98 8.09 5.12
C GLY A 176 0.01 8.99 5.91
N PRO A 177 -1.25 8.61 6.25
CA PRO A 177 -2.13 9.47 7.05
C PRO A 177 -1.55 9.83 8.42
N TYR A 178 -0.93 8.89 9.14
CA TYR A 178 -0.28 9.19 10.41
C TYR A 178 0.86 10.20 10.29
N GLY A 179 1.46 10.28 9.10
CA GLY A 179 2.55 11.20 8.82
C GLY A 179 2.16 12.66 9.04
N VAL A 180 0.93 13.09 8.71
CA VAL A 180 0.55 14.50 8.90
C VAL A 180 0.43 14.87 10.38
N LEU A 181 0.04 13.92 11.23
CA LEU A 181 -0.09 14.12 12.68
C LEU A 181 1.27 14.33 13.36
N VAL A 182 2.32 13.69 12.82
CA VAL A 182 3.69 13.82 13.32
C VAL A 182 4.40 15.00 12.68
N PHE A 183 4.42 15.04 11.35
CA PHE A 183 5.22 16.00 10.58
C PHE A 183 4.59 17.39 10.51
N GLY A 184 3.26 17.53 10.65
CA GLY A 184 2.61 18.84 10.72
C GLY A 184 3.15 19.70 11.86
N PRO A 185 3.01 19.27 13.13
CA PRO A 185 3.58 19.97 14.28
C PRO A 185 5.11 20.07 14.23
N LEU A 186 5.79 19.00 13.80
CA LEU A 186 7.26 18.96 13.76
C LEU A 186 7.84 19.99 12.78
N PHE A 187 7.29 20.08 11.56
CA PHE A 187 7.74 21.08 10.59
C PHE A 187 7.34 22.49 11.00
N SER A 188 6.16 22.68 11.58
CA SER A 188 5.77 23.98 12.14
C SER A 188 6.80 24.44 13.19
N HIS A 189 7.19 23.55 14.11
CA HIS A 189 8.19 23.85 15.13
C HIS A 189 9.57 24.15 14.52
N TRP A 190 10.05 23.32 13.58
CA TRP A 190 11.34 23.54 12.93
C TRP A 190 11.41 24.85 12.15
N ILE A 191 10.35 25.20 11.43
CA ILE A 191 10.32 26.41 10.62
C ILE A 191 10.19 27.66 11.50
N GLN A 192 9.39 27.61 12.57
CA GLN A 192 9.18 28.74 13.47
C GLN A 192 10.41 29.08 14.31
N HIS A 193 11.14 28.08 14.82
CA HIS A 193 12.29 28.30 15.69
C HIS A 193 13.63 28.37 14.95
N TYR A 194 13.71 27.80 13.75
CA TYR A 194 14.91 27.81 12.93
C TYR A 194 14.59 28.51 11.60
N SER A 195 14.51 27.75 10.50
CA SER A 195 14.11 28.25 9.20
C SER A 195 13.66 27.09 8.30
N TRP A 196 13.07 27.40 7.15
CA TRP A 196 12.69 26.38 6.17
C TRP A 196 13.93 25.65 5.61
N GLN A 197 15.08 26.32 5.47
CA GLN A 197 16.33 25.67 5.05
C GLN A 197 16.77 24.61 6.07
N GLN A 198 16.77 24.95 7.36
CA GLN A 198 17.14 24.01 8.43
C GLN A 198 16.14 22.85 8.52
N ALA A 199 14.85 23.12 8.33
CA ALA A 199 13.83 22.07 8.28
C ALA A 199 14.06 21.06 7.14
N PHE A 200 14.54 21.51 5.96
CA PHE A 200 14.96 20.59 4.90
C PHE A 200 16.18 19.75 5.31
N ILE A 201 17.18 20.37 5.93
CA ILE A 201 18.39 19.66 6.39
C ILE A 201 18.03 18.57 7.41
N TYR A 202 17.25 18.92 8.44
CA TYR A 202 16.80 17.97 9.46
C TYR A 202 15.95 16.83 8.86
N SER A 203 15.07 17.16 7.90
CA SER A 203 14.31 16.15 7.16
C SER A 203 15.21 15.19 6.39
N GLY A 204 16.24 15.70 5.71
CA GLY A 204 17.18 14.89 4.96
C GLY A 204 17.92 13.88 5.84
N ILE A 205 18.45 14.33 6.99
CA ILE A 205 19.15 13.47 7.95
C ILE A 205 18.20 12.40 8.52
N LEU A 206 17.00 12.81 8.94
CA LEU A 206 15.99 11.91 9.48
C LEU A 206 15.60 10.82 8.46
N PHE A 207 15.33 11.21 7.22
CA PHE A 207 14.91 10.25 6.19
C PHE A 207 16.06 9.35 5.75
N LEU A 208 17.30 9.84 5.72
CA LEU A 208 18.46 8.99 5.47
C LEU A 208 18.53 7.86 6.50
N PHE A 209 18.43 8.21 7.79
CA PHE A 209 18.46 7.24 8.88
C PHE A 209 17.33 6.20 8.76
N VAL A 210 16.08 6.66 8.61
CA VAL A 210 14.91 5.79 8.51
C VAL A 210 14.97 4.89 7.27
N THR A 211 15.46 5.41 6.14
CA THR A 211 15.57 4.62 4.90
C THR A 211 16.68 3.58 4.99
N TRP A 212 17.79 3.90 5.66
CA TRP A 212 18.88 2.96 5.87
C TRP A 212 18.55 1.84 6.85
N LEU A 213 17.60 2.03 7.77
CA LEU A 213 17.00 0.90 8.51
C LEU A 213 16.40 -0.13 7.53
N GLY A 214 15.76 0.32 6.45
CA GLY A 214 15.29 -0.54 5.36
C GLY A 214 16.44 -1.21 4.60
N ALA A 215 17.52 -0.48 4.33
CA ALA A 215 18.72 -1.04 3.68
C ALA A 215 19.38 -2.18 4.48
N ILE A 216 19.28 -2.14 5.81
CA ILE A 216 19.76 -3.19 6.70
C ILE A 216 18.76 -4.35 6.77
N THR A 217 17.48 -4.04 6.93
CA THR A 217 16.46 -5.05 7.29
C THR A 217 15.81 -5.77 6.10
N PHE A 218 15.67 -5.14 4.93
CA PHE A 218 14.87 -5.69 3.83
C PHE A 218 15.61 -6.81 3.10
N LEU A 219 15.28 -8.04 3.44
CA LEU A 219 15.78 -9.25 2.80
C LEU A 219 14.66 -9.93 2.01
N PRO A 220 14.85 -10.33 0.74
CA PRO A 220 13.86 -11.10 0.01
C PRO A 220 13.51 -12.41 0.73
N ARG A 221 12.22 -12.76 0.80
CA ARG A 221 11.74 -13.95 1.53
C ARG A 221 12.40 -15.26 1.09
N HIS A 222 12.62 -15.44 -0.21
CA HIS A 222 13.26 -16.65 -0.73
C HIS A 222 14.68 -16.88 -0.17
N MET A 223 15.41 -15.82 0.19
CA MET A 223 16.72 -15.97 0.83
C MET A 223 16.59 -16.49 2.25
N VAL A 224 15.53 -16.10 2.97
CA VAL A 224 15.22 -16.61 4.31
C VAL A 224 14.82 -18.09 4.23
N ASP A 225 13.91 -18.43 3.33
CA ASP A 225 13.46 -19.82 3.17
C ASP A 225 14.64 -20.74 2.75
N TYR A 226 15.55 -20.24 1.90
CA TYR A 226 16.79 -20.94 1.56
C TYR A 226 17.71 -21.12 2.77
N GLN A 227 17.94 -20.07 3.56
CA GLN A 227 18.77 -20.15 4.77
C GLN A 227 18.20 -21.15 5.78
N GLN A 228 16.89 -21.13 6.00
CA GLN A 228 16.21 -22.09 6.88
C GLN A 228 16.39 -23.53 6.37
N ALA A 229 16.17 -23.77 5.08
CA ALA A 229 16.37 -25.08 4.49
C ALA A 229 17.83 -25.58 4.59
N VAL A 230 18.81 -24.69 4.43
CA VAL A 230 20.24 -25.02 4.60
C VAL A 230 20.56 -25.36 6.05
N THR A 231 20.08 -24.55 7.01
CA THR A 231 20.29 -24.79 8.45
C THR A 231 19.62 -26.09 8.92
N GLU A 232 18.40 -26.37 8.46
CA GLU A 232 17.71 -27.63 8.76
C GLU A 232 18.44 -28.85 8.19
N ASN A 233 18.99 -28.74 6.98
CA ASN A 233 19.79 -29.81 6.37
C ASN A 233 21.14 -30.01 7.07
N GLN A 234 21.77 -28.95 7.59
CA GLN A 234 23.00 -29.07 8.39
C GLN A 234 22.75 -29.75 9.75
N ASN A 235 21.57 -29.51 10.35
CA ASN A 235 21.18 -30.16 11.61
C ASN A 235 20.69 -31.61 11.41
N LYS A 236 20.26 -31.99 10.21
CA LYS A 236 19.90 -33.37 9.84
C LYS A 236 21.08 -34.05 9.14
N THR A 237 22.11 -34.41 9.89
CA THR A 237 23.17 -35.28 9.38
C THR A 237 22.64 -36.70 9.23
N GLY A 238 22.54 -37.18 7.98
CA GLY A 238 22.43 -38.60 7.67
C GLY A 238 21.18 -39.05 6.93
N GLU A 239 20.86 -38.49 5.75
CA GLU A 239 20.40 -39.27 4.59
C GLU A 239 20.34 -38.39 3.34
N GLN A 240 20.90 -38.91 2.25
CA GLN A 240 21.00 -38.23 0.97
C GLN A 240 19.61 -38.06 0.34
N ASN A 241 19.12 -36.82 0.29
CA ASN A 241 18.27 -36.37 -0.81
C ASN A 241 18.42 -34.85 -1.00
N SER A 242 19.45 -34.45 -1.76
CA SER A 242 19.80 -33.07 -2.13
C SER A 242 18.78 -32.37 -3.06
N GLN A 243 17.48 -32.67 -2.97
CA GLN A 243 16.44 -32.12 -3.85
C GLN A 243 15.75 -30.85 -3.31
N ALA A 244 15.89 -30.54 -2.01
CA ALA A 244 15.33 -29.31 -1.42
C ALA A 244 15.79 -27.98 -2.07
N PRO A 245 17.06 -27.78 -2.50
CA PRO A 245 17.49 -26.50 -3.06
C PRO A 245 16.95 -26.24 -4.49
N LEU A 246 16.51 -27.28 -5.20
CA LEU A 246 15.96 -27.17 -6.56
C LEU A 246 14.44 -26.88 -6.55
N LEU A 247 13.70 -27.43 -5.59
CA LEU A 247 12.27 -27.21 -5.45
C LEU A 247 11.92 -25.80 -4.94
N LEU A 248 12.70 -25.23 -4.01
CA LEU A 248 12.53 -23.83 -3.58
C LEU A 248 12.82 -22.82 -4.70
N ARG A 249 13.77 -23.15 -5.58
CA ARG A 249 14.15 -22.29 -6.73
C ARG A 249 13.05 -22.22 -7.80
N ASN A 250 12.22 -23.26 -7.87
CA ASN A 250 11.15 -23.46 -8.86
C ASN A 250 9.74 -23.25 -8.30
N ALA A 251 9.60 -22.76 -7.06
CA ALA A 251 8.30 -22.40 -6.51
C ALA A 251 7.70 -21.26 -7.37
N PRO A 252 6.50 -21.45 -7.96
CA PRO A 252 5.92 -20.49 -8.88
C PRO A 252 5.72 -19.15 -8.18
N ARG A 253 6.41 -18.12 -8.68
CA ARG A 253 6.34 -16.76 -8.13
C ARG A 253 5.09 -16.08 -8.66
N ALA A 254 4.50 -15.24 -7.82
CA ALA A 254 3.58 -14.21 -8.25
C ALA A 254 4.12 -13.27 -9.37
N SER A 255 5.45 -13.23 -9.55
CA SER A 255 6.16 -12.45 -10.57
C SER A 255 6.71 -13.28 -11.73
N ASP A 256 6.59 -14.61 -11.72
CA ASP A 256 7.28 -15.49 -12.68
C ASP A 256 6.74 -15.42 -14.11
N GLY A 257 5.57 -14.82 -14.32
CA GLY A 257 5.00 -14.73 -15.66
C GLY A 257 5.54 -13.62 -16.56
N ARG A 258 6.06 -12.49 -16.02
CA ARG A 258 6.12 -11.26 -16.87
C ARG A 258 7.32 -10.35 -16.75
N GLY A 259 8.04 -10.30 -15.62
CA GLY A 259 9.15 -9.37 -15.45
C GLY A 259 8.81 -7.87 -15.64
N TRP A 260 7.54 -7.49 -15.86
CA TRP A 260 7.06 -6.14 -16.12
C TRP A 260 5.90 -5.81 -15.17
N ALA A 261 5.89 -4.60 -14.60
CA ALA A 261 4.84 -4.12 -13.71
C ALA A 261 3.59 -3.58 -14.46
N PHE A 262 3.34 -4.06 -15.68
CA PHE A 262 2.18 -3.68 -16.49
C PHE A 262 1.31 -4.90 -16.83
N CYS A 263 0.00 -4.68 -16.93
CA CYS A 263 -0.93 -5.69 -17.42
C CYS A 263 -0.73 -5.92 -18.92
N SER A 264 -0.74 -7.18 -19.36
CA SER A 264 -0.80 -7.54 -20.78
C SER A 264 -2.03 -6.93 -21.45
N MET A 265 -1.91 -6.58 -22.73
CA MET A 265 -3.04 -6.09 -23.53
C MET A 265 -4.23 -7.06 -23.56
N ALA A 266 -3.97 -8.37 -23.59
CA ALA A 266 -5.02 -9.40 -23.53
C ALA A 266 -5.83 -9.32 -22.23
N HIS A 267 -5.15 -9.23 -21.08
CA HIS A 267 -5.80 -9.03 -19.77
C HIS A 267 -6.64 -7.76 -19.71
N LEU A 268 -6.12 -6.63 -20.22
CA LEU A 268 -6.85 -5.37 -20.25
C LEU A 268 -8.14 -5.47 -21.10
N ARG A 269 -8.08 -6.13 -22.26
CA ARG A 269 -9.27 -6.37 -23.10
C ARG A 269 -10.30 -7.28 -22.42
N ALA A 270 -9.86 -8.31 -21.70
CA ALA A 270 -10.75 -9.22 -20.98
C ALA A 270 -11.34 -8.60 -19.69
N ASN A 271 -10.73 -7.54 -19.16
CA ASN A 271 -11.08 -6.93 -17.88
C ASN A 271 -11.37 -5.42 -18.01
N PRO A 272 -12.54 -5.05 -18.57
CA PRO A 272 -12.92 -3.65 -18.74
C PRO A 272 -12.99 -2.87 -17.41
N GLN A 273 -13.20 -3.56 -16.28
CA GLN A 273 -13.20 -2.94 -14.96
C GLN A 273 -11.87 -2.27 -14.59
N VAL A 274 -10.75 -2.67 -15.22
CA VAL A 274 -9.43 -2.05 -14.99
C VAL A 274 -9.39 -0.61 -15.49
N PHE A 275 -10.03 -0.31 -16.62
CA PHE A 275 -10.09 1.05 -17.15
C PHE A 275 -10.97 1.95 -16.28
N LEU A 276 -12.11 1.43 -15.83
CA LEU A 276 -12.99 2.14 -14.90
C LEU A 276 -12.29 2.43 -13.58
N TRP A 277 -11.53 1.47 -13.06
CA TRP A 277 -10.69 1.65 -11.87
C TRP A 277 -9.65 2.76 -12.09
N GLY A 278 -8.93 2.71 -13.22
CA GLY A 278 -7.98 3.77 -13.58
C GLY A 278 -8.62 5.15 -13.58
N PHE A 279 -9.75 5.30 -14.27
CA PHE A 279 -10.46 6.58 -14.33
C PHE A 279 -10.98 7.04 -12.96
N GLU A 280 -11.52 6.13 -12.15
CA GLU A 280 -11.93 6.44 -10.79
C GLU A 280 -10.76 6.88 -9.91
N ARG A 281 -9.60 6.23 -10.02
CA ARG A 281 -8.37 6.60 -9.31
C ARG A 281 -7.84 7.96 -9.76
N PHE A 282 -7.92 8.27 -11.05
CA PHE A 282 -7.60 9.60 -11.57
C PHE A 282 -8.47 10.69 -10.92
N LEU A 283 -9.80 10.50 -10.94
CA LEU A 283 -10.74 11.44 -10.32
C LEU A 283 -10.56 11.54 -8.79
N HIS A 284 -10.29 10.41 -8.12
CA HIS A 284 -10.04 10.39 -6.68
C HIS A 284 -8.88 11.31 -6.29
N ASN A 285 -7.77 11.24 -7.04
CA ASN A 285 -6.61 12.06 -6.75
C ASN A 285 -6.84 13.53 -7.12
N ILE A 286 -7.59 13.83 -8.17
CA ILE A 286 -8.02 15.22 -8.43
C ILE A 286 -8.78 15.79 -7.23
N VAL A 287 -9.75 15.03 -6.70
CA VAL A 287 -10.56 15.47 -5.55
C VAL A 287 -9.72 15.63 -4.29
N ILE A 288 -8.94 14.61 -3.92
CA ILE A 288 -8.15 14.65 -2.68
C ILE A 288 -7.20 15.85 -2.68
N TYR A 289 -6.40 15.98 -3.73
CA TYR A 289 -5.35 17.01 -3.75
C TYR A 289 -5.96 18.38 -4.00
N GLY A 290 -7.01 18.48 -4.82
CA GLY A 290 -7.81 19.69 -4.93
C GLY A 290 -8.31 20.18 -3.56
N LEU A 291 -8.85 19.28 -2.72
CA LEU A 291 -9.29 19.61 -1.37
C LEU A 291 -8.13 19.97 -0.45
N LEU A 292 -7.09 19.12 -0.33
CA LEU A 292 -5.98 19.35 0.60
C LEU A 292 -5.25 20.67 0.37
N MET A 293 -5.12 21.10 -0.90
CA MET A 293 -4.46 22.34 -1.26
C MET A 293 -5.34 23.56 -1.00
N ASN A 294 -6.57 23.54 -1.51
CA ASN A 294 -7.41 24.74 -1.55
C ASN A 294 -8.22 24.94 -0.27
N LEU A 295 -8.45 23.90 0.54
CA LEU A 295 -9.23 24.03 1.76
C LEU A 295 -8.51 24.87 2.83
N THR A 296 -7.18 24.76 2.93
CA THR A 296 -6.39 25.61 3.82
C THR A 296 -6.42 27.07 3.35
N ALA A 297 -6.27 27.31 2.05
CA ALA A 297 -6.35 28.65 1.47
C ALA A 297 -7.74 29.29 1.67
N TYR A 298 -8.79 28.50 1.42
CA TYR A 298 -10.19 28.91 1.63
C TYR A 298 -10.44 29.33 3.08
N VAL A 299 -10.12 28.47 4.04
CA VAL A 299 -10.37 28.73 5.47
C VAL A 299 -9.52 29.90 5.97
N SER A 300 -8.28 30.03 5.50
CA SER A 300 -7.42 31.18 5.85
C SER A 300 -8.04 32.48 5.35
N GLN A 301 -8.48 32.54 4.09
CA GLN A 301 -9.10 33.74 3.52
C GLN A 301 -10.43 34.09 4.21
N ALA A 302 -11.19 33.09 4.64
CA ALA A 302 -12.44 33.30 5.36
C ALA A 302 -12.26 33.71 6.84
N LEU A 303 -11.05 33.57 7.39
CA LEU A 303 -10.68 33.93 8.78
C LEU A 303 -9.64 35.06 8.80
N ASP A 304 -9.80 36.09 7.96
CA ASP A 304 -8.95 37.28 7.91
C ASP A 304 -7.44 36.97 7.73
N ASN A 305 -7.11 35.99 6.89
CA ASN A 305 -5.76 35.52 6.58
C ASN A 305 -4.99 34.90 7.77
N GLU A 306 -5.69 34.38 8.78
CA GLU A 306 -5.07 33.60 9.86
C GLU A 306 -4.64 32.20 9.38
N LEU A 307 -3.42 32.10 8.85
CA LEU A 307 -2.84 30.85 8.32
C LEU A 307 -2.85 29.68 9.32
N ILE A 308 -2.59 29.95 10.61
CA ILE A 308 -2.55 28.92 11.66
C ILE A 308 -3.93 28.28 11.85
N ARG A 309 -5.01 29.08 11.80
CA ARG A 309 -6.37 28.55 11.88
C ARG A 309 -6.71 27.80 10.59
N GLY A 310 -6.38 28.37 9.43
CA GLY A 310 -6.50 27.69 8.13
C GLY A 310 -5.91 26.28 8.11
N ALA A 311 -4.68 26.10 8.62
CA ALA A 311 -4.00 24.81 8.64
C ALA A 311 -4.70 23.75 9.52
N LYS A 312 -5.54 24.15 10.50
CA LYS A 312 -6.30 23.21 11.34
C LYS A 312 -7.27 22.36 10.51
N VAL A 313 -7.73 22.84 9.36
CA VAL A 313 -8.67 22.09 8.51
C VAL A 313 -8.01 20.82 7.94
N ASN A 314 -6.75 20.91 7.54
CA ASN A 314 -5.97 19.78 7.06
C ASN A 314 -5.60 18.83 8.21
N LEU A 315 -5.43 19.35 9.43
CA LEU A 315 -5.26 18.51 10.62
C LEU A 315 -6.52 17.69 10.90
N TYR A 316 -7.71 18.29 10.89
CA TYR A 316 -8.98 17.56 11.06
C TYR A 316 -9.20 16.53 9.95
N PHE A 317 -8.93 16.89 8.71
CA PHE A 317 -8.96 15.95 7.59
C PHE A 317 -8.04 14.74 7.84
N GLY A 318 -6.80 15.00 8.28
CA GLY A 318 -5.82 13.96 8.62
C GLY A 318 -6.21 13.08 9.81
N ILE A 319 -6.86 13.64 10.83
CA ILE A 319 -7.40 12.88 11.97
C ILE A 319 -8.48 11.91 11.48
N GLY A 320 -9.43 12.38 10.68
CA GLY A 320 -10.47 11.53 10.10
C GLY A 320 -9.89 10.41 9.25
N GLU A 321 -8.92 10.73 8.38
CA GLU A 321 -8.20 9.76 7.56
C GLU A 321 -7.52 8.70 8.44
N SER A 322 -6.82 9.12 9.50
CA SER A 322 -6.07 8.23 10.40
C SER A 322 -6.96 7.31 11.25
N LEU A 323 -8.14 7.78 11.66
CA LEU A 323 -9.11 6.97 12.41
C LEU A 323 -9.66 5.83 11.54
N ILE A 324 -10.16 6.16 10.35
CA ILE A 324 -10.67 5.16 9.40
C ILE A 324 -9.55 4.24 8.95
N PHE A 325 -8.34 4.75 8.79
CA PHE A 325 -7.18 3.94 8.47
C PHE A 325 -6.89 2.90 9.57
N THR A 326 -6.90 3.30 10.84
CA THR A 326 -6.62 2.39 11.96
C THR A 326 -7.69 1.31 12.06
N ILE A 327 -8.97 1.70 12.03
CA ILE A 327 -10.11 0.78 12.08
C ILE A 327 -10.09 -0.16 10.85
N GLY A 328 -9.83 0.42 9.68
CA GLY A 328 -9.78 -0.30 8.42
C GLY A 328 -8.65 -1.32 8.39
N ALA A 329 -7.45 -0.97 8.84
CA ALA A 329 -6.32 -1.91 8.91
C ALA A 329 -6.63 -3.11 9.81
N LEU A 330 -7.28 -2.91 10.96
CA LEU A 330 -7.64 -3.98 11.90
C LEU A 330 -8.76 -4.90 11.42
N ILE A 331 -9.72 -4.36 10.65
CA ILE A 331 -10.88 -5.12 10.15
C ILE A 331 -10.64 -5.66 8.73
N GLY A 332 -9.67 -5.10 8.01
CA GLY A 332 -9.42 -5.31 6.59
C GLY A 332 -9.36 -6.78 6.17
N ASP A 333 -8.67 -7.61 6.94
CA ASP A 333 -8.55 -9.04 6.63
C ASP A 333 -9.88 -9.80 6.74
N ARG A 334 -10.85 -9.30 7.53
CA ARG A 334 -12.20 -9.89 7.64
C ARG A 334 -13.14 -9.50 6.50
N ILE A 335 -12.91 -8.35 5.88
CA ILE A 335 -13.72 -7.82 4.77
C ILE A 335 -13.11 -8.08 3.39
N ARG A 336 -12.04 -8.88 3.36
CA ARG A 336 -11.38 -9.32 2.14
C ARG A 336 -12.36 -10.00 1.18
N GLY A 337 -12.21 -9.73 -0.12
CA GLY A 337 -13.12 -10.15 -1.19
C GLY A 337 -14.34 -9.23 -1.36
N TYR A 338 -14.49 -8.22 -0.50
CA TYR A 338 -15.53 -7.19 -0.56
C TYR A 338 -14.92 -5.78 -0.42
N LEU A 339 -13.62 -5.61 -0.65
CA LEU A 339 -12.96 -4.30 -0.54
C LEU A 339 -13.51 -3.26 -1.53
N PRO A 340 -13.83 -3.59 -2.81
CA PRO A 340 -14.42 -2.63 -3.74
C PRO A 340 -15.76 -2.06 -3.25
N LEU A 341 -16.56 -2.86 -2.53
CA LEU A 341 -17.80 -2.38 -1.91
C LEU A 341 -17.51 -1.39 -0.78
N THR A 342 -16.48 -1.66 0.01
CA THR A 342 -16.01 -0.75 1.06
C THR A 342 -15.59 0.60 0.47
N TYR A 343 -14.93 0.60 -0.70
CA TYR A 343 -14.61 1.82 -1.45
C TYR A 343 -15.85 2.59 -1.89
N LEU A 344 -16.86 1.87 -2.41
CA LEU A 344 -18.12 2.47 -2.82
C LEU A 344 -18.81 3.17 -1.64
N ILE A 345 -18.86 2.50 -0.48
CA ILE A 345 -19.44 3.07 0.75
C ILE A 345 -18.67 4.34 1.16
N GLY A 346 -17.34 4.28 1.20
CA GLY A 346 -16.50 5.45 1.50
C GLY A 346 -16.72 6.61 0.52
N ALA A 347 -16.79 6.33 -0.77
CA ALA A 347 -17.07 7.33 -1.80
C ALA A 347 -18.48 7.93 -1.68
N ALA A 348 -19.48 7.12 -1.31
CA ALA A 348 -20.85 7.59 -1.10
C ALA A 348 -20.95 8.54 0.10
N PHE A 349 -20.28 8.22 1.22
CA PHE A 349 -20.17 9.13 2.36
C PHE A 349 -19.41 10.41 1.99
N ALA A 350 -18.31 10.31 1.24
CA ALA A 350 -17.58 11.47 0.77
C ALA A 350 -18.46 12.38 -0.12
N ALA A 351 -19.28 11.78 -1.00
CA ALA A 351 -20.24 12.52 -1.82
C ALA A 351 -21.26 13.25 -0.93
N LEU A 352 -21.85 12.56 0.05
CA LEU A 352 -22.79 13.15 1.00
C LEU A 352 -22.18 14.35 1.73
N PHE A 353 -20.98 14.21 2.29
CA PHE A 353 -20.34 15.29 3.03
C PHE A 353 -20.00 16.48 2.13
N LEU A 354 -19.47 16.27 0.92
CA LEU A 354 -19.18 17.36 -0.01
C LEU A 354 -20.46 18.04 -0.53
N LEU A 355 -21.56 17.30 -0.70
CA LEU A 355 -22.86 17.86 -1.05
C LEU A 355 -23.45 18.73 0.07
N ILE A 356 -23.11 18.46 1.33
CA ILE A 356 -23.45 19.33 2.46
C ILE A 356 -22.52 20.55 2.49
N VAL A 357 -21.21 20.34 2.34
CA VAL A 357 -20.22 21.43 2.31
C VAL A 357 -20.54 22.46 1.23
N GLN A 358 -20.89 22.06 0.00
CA GLN A 358 -21.24 23.03 -1.05
C GLN A 358 -22.42 23.96 -0.70
N LYS A 359 -23.32 23.54 0.20
CA LYS A 359 -24.48 24.35 0.63
C LYS A 359 -24.14 25.22 1.84
N SER A 360 -23.26 24.73 2.71
CA SER A 360 -22.94 25.33 4.00
C SER A 360 -21.52 25.89 4.08
N TYR A 361 -20.82 26.05 2.95
CA TYR A 361 -19.40 26.43 2.94
C TYR A 361 -19.14 27.76 3.66
N THR A 362 -20.09 28.69 3.67
CA THR A 362 -20.00 29.97 4.37
C THR A 362 -19.81 29.86 5.88
N ASP A 363 -20.20 28.74 6.50
CA ASP A 363 -19.96 28.48 7.92
C ASP A 363 -18.66 27.67 8.10
N ILE A 364 -17.62 28.36 8.56
CA ILE A 364 -16.28 27.77 8.72
C ILE A 364 -16.24 26.68 9.79
N ASN A 365 -17.09 26.74 10.82
CA ASN A 365 -17.17 25.68 11.83
C ASN A 365 -17.72 24.39 11.22
N VAL A 366 -18.72 24.50 10.35
CA VAL A 366 -19.27 23.37 9.61
C VAL A 366 -18.22 22.79 8.66
N VAL A 367 -17.44 23.63 7.98
CA VAL A 367 -16.33 23.19 7.12
C VAL A 367 -15.27 22.42 7.91
N TYR A 368 -14.88 22.88 9.10
CA TYR A 368 -13.93 22.16 9.95
C TYR A 368 -14.42 20.76 10.34
N VAL A 369 -15.66 20.65 10.80
CA VAL A 369 -16.24 19.35 11.22
C VAL A 369 -16.37 18.41 10.02
N LEU A 370 -16.91 18.91 8.91
CA LEU A 370 -17.09 18.11 7.69
C LEU A 370 -15.76 17.75 7.02
N ALA A 371 -14.70 18.53 7.20
CA ALA A 371 -13.36 18.18 6.71
C ALA A 371 -12.85 16.89 7.37
N GLY A 372 -13.08 16.71 8.67
CA GLY A 372 -12.73 15.47 9.37
C GLY A 372 -13.51 14.26 8.84
N PHE A 373 -14.84 14.39 8.69
CA PHE A 373 -15.67 13.32 8.13
C PHE A 373 -15.32 12.99 6.67
N THR A 374 -15.07 14.02 5.87
CA THR A 374 -14.63 13.88 4.47
C THR A 374 -13.27 13.18 4.42
N GLY A 375 -12.32 13.56 5.29
CA GLY A 375 -11.03 12.90 5.41
C GLY A 375 -11.14 11.41 5.76
N GLY A 376 -12.06 11.05 6.66
CA GLY A 376 -12.36 9.65 6.96
C GLY A 376 -12.96 8.89 5.78
N ALA A 377 -14.00 9.45 5.16
CA ALA A 377 -14.68 8.82 4.02
C ALA A 377 -13.75 8.60 2.82
N VAL A 378 -12.91 9.60 2.55
CA VAL A 378 -11.86 9.56 1.52
C VAL A 378 -10.73 8.61 1.93
N GLY A 379 -10.40 8.54 3.22
CA GLY A 379 -9.35 7.70 3.79
C GLY A 379 -9.56 6.20 3.60
N VAL A 380 -10.81 5.76 3.46
CA VAL A 380 -11.14 4.40 3.00
C VAL A 380 -10.40 4.07 1.70
N GLY A 381 -10.33 5.04 0.79
CA GLY A 381 -9.69 4.91 -0.52
C GLY A 381 -8.16 4.76 -0.48
N ASN A 382 -7.53 5.22 0.59
CA ASN A 382 -6.08 5.13 0.80
C ASN A 382 -5.68 3.91 1.63
N THR A 383 -6.49 3.54 2.62
CA THR A 383 -6.21 2.46 3.58
C THR A 383 -6.03 1.11 2.90
N PHE A 384 -6.91 0.80 1.95
CA PHE A 384 -7.00 -0.51 1.33
C PHE A 384 -6.49 -0.52 -0.11
N LEU A 385 -5.73 0.50 -0.52
CA LEU A 385 -5.43 0.76 -1.94
C LEU A 385 -4.69 -0.40 -2.59
N TYR A 386 -3.72 -0.97 -1.87
CA TYR A 386 -2.94 -2.09 -2.36
C TYR A 386 -3.83 -3.32 -2.59
N ALA A 387 -4.52 -3.78 -1.54
CA ALA A 387 -5.38 -4.97 -1.60
C ALA A 387 -6.56 -4.78 -2.57
N THR A 388 -7.16 -3.59 -2.62
CA THR A 388 -8.30 -3.33 -3.51
C THR A 388 -7.88 -3.25 -4.98
N ALA A 389 -6.75 -2.62 -5.28
CA ALA A 389 -6.22 -2.61 -6.65
C ALA A 389 -6.03 -4.05 -7.15
N GLU A 390 -5.51 -4.91 -6.28
CA GLU A 390 -5.35 -6.32 -6.54
C GLU A 390 -6.69 -7.05 -6.76
N GLU A 391 -7.69 -6.79 -5.92
CA GLU A 391 -9.02 -7.39 -6.04
C GLU A 391 -9.78 -6.93 -7.29
N VAL A 392 -9.65 -5.65 -7.68
CA VAL A 392 -10.35 -5.07 -8.84
C VAL A 392 -9.68 -5.47 -10.16
N MET A 393 -8.35 -5.41 -10.19
CA MET A 393 -7.59 -5.69 -11.41
C MET A 393 -7.39 -7.18 -11.68
N LEU A 394 -7.65 -8.05 -10.70
CA LEU A 394 -7.48 -9.51 -10.81
C LEU A 394 -6.04 -9.91 -11.19
N VAL A 395 -5.04 -9.15 -10.73
CA VAL A 395 -3.61 -9.42 -10.94
C VAL A 395 -2.86 -9.40 -9.62
N HIS A 396 -1.58 -9.72 -9.61
CA HIS A 396 -0.78 -9.61 -8.39
C HIS A 396 -0.57 -8.15 -7.95
N GLY A 397 -0.48 -7.90 -6.64
CA GLY A 397 -0.31 -6.56 -6.08
C GLY A 397 0.94 -5.82 -6.60
N SER A 398 2.00 -6.56 -6.94
CA SER A 398 3.21 -6.01 -7.58
C SER A 398 2.99 -5.41 -8.97
N ILE A 399 1.86 -5.66 -9.62
CA ILE A 399 1.44 -5.05 -10.89
C ILE A 399 0.30 -4.06 -10.62
N ALA A 400 -0.72 -4.50 -9.88
CA ALA A 400 -1.92 -3.72 -9.63
C ALA A 400 -1.63 -2.39 -8.91
N PHE A 401 -0.82 -2.45 -7.84
CA PHE A 401 -0.53 -1.28 -7.02
C PHE A 401 0.33 -0.23 -7.75
N PRO A 402 1.45 -0.58 -8.41
CA PRO A 402 2.21 0.39 -9.21
C PRO A 402 1.41 1.00 -10.36
N MET A 403 0.63 0.22 -11.11
CA MET A 403 -0.23 0.77 -12.17
C MET A 403 -1.28 1.74 -11.62
N THR A 404 -1.91 1.38 -10.50
CA THR A 404 -2.88 2.23 -9.81
C THR A 404 -2.23 3.55 -9.35
N LYS A 405 -1.01 3.47 -8.81
CA LYS A 405 -0.24 4.65 -8.39
C LYS A 405 0.18 5.52 -9.56
N MET A 406 0.58 4.94 -10.69
CA MET A 406 0.90 5.74 -11.89
C MET A 406 -0.26 6.65 -12.29
N ILE A 407 -1.47 6.11 -12.36
CA ILE A 407 -2.66 6.89 -12.70
C ILE A 407 -3.01 7.91 -11.60
N ALA A 408 -2.80 7.55 -10.33
CA ALA A 408 -2.93 8.48 -9.21
C ALA A 408 -1.98 9.67 -9.36
N GLY A 409 -0.72 9.44 -9.76
CA GLY A 409 0.26 10.50 -10.02
C GLY A 409 -0.20 11.48 -11.10
N ILE A 410 -0.75 10.97 -12.21
CA ILE A 410 -1.32 11.83 -13.27
C ILE A 410 -2.47 12.71 -12.70
N GLY A 411 -3.37 12.12 -11.91
CA GLY A 411 -4.45 12.87 -11.26
C GLY A 411 -3.92 13.95 -10.30
N MET A 412 -2.87 13.65 -9.55
CA MET A 412 -2.19 14.61 -8.66
C MET A 412 -1.58 15.78 -9.43
N LEU A 413 -0.98 15.54 -10.60
CA LEU A 413 -0.39 16.61 -11.42
C LEU A 413 -1.46 17.59 -11.94
N VAL A 414 -2.63 17.06 -12.29
CA VAL A 414 -3.75 17.82 -12.87
C VAL A 414 -4.55 18.58 -11.80
N ALA A 415 -4.58 18.08 -10.56
CA ALA A 415 -5.42 18.62 -9.49
C ALA A 415 -5.23 20.13 -9.22
N PRO A 416 -3.99 20.67 -9.09
CA PRO A 416 -3.79 22.09 -8.80
C PRO A 416 -4.24 22.99 -9.95
N ALA A 417 -3.91 22.61 -11.19
CA ALA A 417 -4.29 23.38 -12.38
C ALA A 417 -5.82 23.41 -12.57
N LEU A 418 -6.48 22.27 -12.40
CA LEU A 418 -7.93 22.19 -12.51
C LEU A 418 -8.63 22.95 -11.37
N SER A 419 -8.19 22.77 -10.13
CA SER A 419 -8.81 23.45 -8.99
C SER A 419 -8.58 24.96 -9.01
N GLY A 420 -7.36 25.42 -9.32
CA GLY A 420 -7.04 26.84 -9.47
C GLY A 420 -7.87 27.52 -10.55
N SER A 421 -7.91 26.95 -11.76
CA SER A 421 -8.70 27.52 -12.87
C SER A 421 -10.21 27.62 -12.56
N ILE A 422 -10.76 26.66 -11.81
CA ILE A 422 -12.17 26.72 -11.35
C ILE A 422 -12.36 27.82 -10.30
N ILE A 423 -11.42 27.99 -9.38
CA ILE A 423 -11.48 29.04 -8.35
C ILE A 423 -11.37 30.42 -9.01
N ASP A 424 -10.45 30.60 -9.96
CA ASP A 424 -10.26 31.88 -10.65
C ASP A 424 -11.49 32.26 -11.49
N GLY A 425 -12.13 31.28 -12.15
CA GLY A 425 -13.31 31.52 -13.00
C GLY A 425 -14.64 31.62 -12.24
N TYR A 426 -14.83 30.82 -11.19
CA TYR A 426 -16.14 30.63 -10.53
C TYR A 426 -16.09 30.78 -9.00
N GLY A 427 -14.94 31.16 -8.43
CA GLY A 427 -14.73 31.27 -6.99
C GLY A 427 -14.77 29.93 -6.25
N TYR A 428 -14.67 29.99 -4.92
CA TYR A 428 -14.75 28.79 -4.06
C TYR A 428 -16.10 28.06 -4.13
N ARG A 429 -17.18 28.76 -4.48
CA ARG A 429 -18.47 28.12 -4.72
C ARG A 429 -18.39 27.14 -5.89
N GLY A 430 -17.80 27.57 -7.01
CA GLY A 430 -17.57 26.70 -8.17
C GLY A 430 -16.66 25.52 -7.84
N PHE A 431 -15.64 25.75 -7.00
CA PHE A 431 -14.75 24.70 -6.51
C PHE A 431 -15.47 23.62 -5.70
N PHE A 432 -16.30 23.98 -4.70
CA PHE A 432 -17.01 22.96 -3.91
C PHE A 432 -18.04 22.19 -4.74
N ILE A 433 -18.73 22.87 -5.68
CA ILE A 433 -19.65 22.21 -6.62
C ILE A 433 -18.89 21.23 -7.51
N SER A 434 -17.76 21.63 -8.08
CA SER A 434 -16.97 20.75 -8.94
C SER A 434 -16.46 19.53 -8.19
N MET A 435 -15.94 19.69 -6.97
CA MET A 435 -15.52 18.57 -6.12
C MET A 435 -16.67 17.61 -5.80
N ALA A 436 -17.87 18.13 -5.49
CA ALA A 436 -19.04 17.30 -5.25
C ALA A 436 -19.46 16.50 -6.50
N VAL A 437 -19.47 17.13 -7.68
CA VAL A 437 -19.78 16.46 -8.96
C VAL A 437 -18.76 15.36 -9.26
N LEU A 438 -17.46 15.63 -9.10
CA LEU A 438 -16.40 14.65 -9.33
C LEU A 438 -16.53 13.44 -8.40
N VAL A 439 -16.91 13.64 -7.13
CA VAL A 439 -17.12 12.51 -6.20
C VAL A 439 -18.40 11.74 -6.52
N CYS A 440 -19.49 12.39 -6.95
CA CYS A 440 -20.68 11.68 -7.43
C CYS A 440 -20.36 10.80 -8.66
N LEU A 441 -19.53 11.29 -9.59
CA LEU A 441 -19.06 10.50 -10.72
C LEU A 441 -18.25 9.28 -10.26
N ARG A 442 -17.42 9.42 -9.22
CA ARG A 442 -16.70 8.29 -8.62
C ARG A 442 -17.64 7.23 -8.05
N VAL A 443 -18.73 7.63 -7.39
CA VAL A 443 -19.75 6.69 -6.88
C VAL A 443 -20.35 5.88 -8.02
N ALA A 444 -20.68 6.53 -9.15
CA ALA A 444 -21.20 5.84 -10.34
C ALA A 444 -20.18 4.83 -10.91
N LEU A 445 -18.90 5.22 -11.04
CA LEU A 445 -17.83 4.35 -11.52
C LEU A 445 -17.60 3.14 -10.61
N LEU A 446 -17.53 3.35 -9.29
CA LEU A 446 -17.36 2.27 -8.31
C LEU A 446 -18.57 1.33 -8.29
N THR A 447 -19.78 1.86 -8.47
CA THR A 447 -20.99 1.04 -8.60
C THR A 447 -20.89 0.12 -9.82
N LEU A 448 -20.48 0.67 -10.97
CA LEU A 448 -20.29 -0.12 -12.19
C LEU A 448 -19.19 -1.19 -12.02
N ILE A 449 -18.08 -0.87 -11.38
CA ILE A 449 -17.01 -1.83 -11.05
C ILE A 449 -17.57 -2.97 -10.18
N CYS A 450 -18.33 -2.64 -9.12
CA CYS A 450 -18.92 -3.65 -8.24
C CYS A 450 -19.90 -4.57 -9.00
N ILE A 451 -20.72 -4.02 -9.91
CA ILE A 451 -21.64 -4.80 -10.74
C ILE A 451 -20.86 -5.76 -11.65
N ILE A 452 -19.80 -5.30 -12.32
CA ILE A 452 -18.98 -6.14 -13.20
C ILE A 452 -18.30 -7.27 -12.42
N LEU A 453 -17.70 -6.95 -11.26
CA LEU A 453 -17.05 -7.94 -10.41
C LEU A 453 -18.05 -8.95 -9.86
N HIS A 454 -19.25 -8.52 -9.46
CA HIS A 454 -20.30 -9.42 -9.00
C HIS A 454 -20.75 -10.39 -10.10
N ARG A 455 -20.98 -9.89 -11.32
CA ARG A 455 -21.33 -10.73 -12.48
C ARG A 455 -20.24 -11.74 -12.81
N LYS A 456 -18.96 -11.33 -12.79
CA LYS A 456 -17.82 -12.24 -13.01
C LYS A 456 -17.74 -13.32 -11.93
N LYS A 457 -17.94 -12.94 -10.66
CA LYS A 457 -17.96 -13.88 -9.53
C LYS A 457 -19.09 -14.92 -9.70
N GLN A 458 -20.30 -14.49 -10.08
CA GLN A 458 -21.40 -15.41 -10.34
C GLN A 458 -21.12 -16.38 -11.48
N LYS A 459 -20.58 -15.88 -12.61
CA LYS A 459 -20.26 -16.72 -13.76
C LYS A 459 -19.25 -17.81 -13.40
N PHE A 460 -18.21 -17.45 -12.66
CA PHE A 460 -17.20 -18.42 -12.21
C PHE A 460 -17.78 -19.48 -11.28
N MET A 461 -18.63 -19.10 -10.32
CA MET A 461 -19.28 -20.09 -9.44
C MET A 461 -20.17 -21.06 -10.21
N LEU A 462 -20.85 -20.58 -11.27
CA LEU A 462 -21.63 -21.44 -12.17
C LEU A 462 -20.73 -22.41 -12.93
N GLU A 463 -19.61 -21.95 -13.49
CA GLU A 463 -18.63 -22.79 -14.19
C GLU A 463 -18.01 -23.84 -13.25
N GLU A 464 -17.68 -23.47 -12.00
CA GLU A 464 -17.14 -24.40 -11.00
C GLU A 464 -18.18 -25.44 -10.55
N MET A 465 -19.45 -25.02 -10.38
CA MET A 465 -20.56 -25.94 -10.11
C MET A 465 -20.77 -26.93 -11.27
N GLN A 466 -20.70 -26.45 -12.52
CA GLN A 466 -20.80 -27.31 -13.70
C GLN A 466 -19.64 -28.32 -13.76
N ARG A 467 -18.40 -27.89 -13.53
CA ARG A 467 -17.25 -28.82 -13.47
C ARG A 467 -17.38 -29.87 -12.38
N LYS A 468 -17.87 -29.48 -11.18
CA LYS A 468 -18.14 -30.44 -10.09
C LYS A 468 -19.29 -31.40 -10.38
N MET A 469 -20.23 -31.01 -11.24
CA MET A 469 -21.31 -31.88 -11.71
C MET A 469 -20.85 -32.82 -12.84
N GLU A 470 -19.96 -32.37 -13.72
CA GLU A 470 -19.41 -33.15 -14.83
C GLU A 470 -18.34 -34.16 -14.38
N ASP A 471 -17.64 -33.91 -13.28
CA ASP A 471 -16.63 -34.82 -12.72
C ASP A 471 -16.92 -35.16 -11.23
N PRO A 472 -17.85 -36.10 -10.95
CA PRO A 472 -18.17 -36.51 -9.58
C PRO A 472 -17.05 -37.35 -8.91
N ASN A 473 -16.01 -37.70 -9.65
CA ASN A 473 -14.87 -38.48 -9.17
C ASN A 473 -13.61 -37.61 -9.12
N LEU A 474 -13.60 -36.59 -8.27
CA LEU A 474 -12.32 -36.05 -7.78
C LEU A 474 -11.62 -37.16 -6.99
N VAL A 475 -10.74 -37.87 -7.69
CA VAL A 475 -9.87 -38.93 -7.19
C VAL A 475 -9.17 -38.42 -5.94
N HIS A 476 -9.42 -39.11 -4.81
CA HIS A 476 -8.70 -38.89 -3.57
C HIS A 476 -7.21 -39.10 -3.85
N CYS A 477 -6.34 -38.26 -3.28
CA CYS A 477 -4.88 -38.25 -3.47
C CYS A 477 -4.16 -39.61 -3.19
N CYS A 478 -4.91 -40.65 -2.80
CA CYS A 478 -4.42 -41.97 -2.45
C CYS A 478 -4.46 -43.01 -3.58
N GLU A 479 -4.97 -42.69 -4.78
CA GLU A 479 -4.85 -43.64 -5.91
C GLU A 479 -3.45 -43.70 -6.54
N LEU A 480 -2.56 -42.76 -6.21
CA LEU A 480 -1.18 -42.71 -6.71
C LEU A 480 -0.11 -43.13 -5.66
N THR A 481 -0.53 -43.62 -4.49
CA THR A 481 0.38 -44.11 -3.44
C THR A 481 -0.11 -45.44 -2.89
N SER A 482 0.81 -46.40 -2.72
CA SER A 482 0.53 -47.77 -2.24
C SER A 482 0.27 -47.86 -0.73
N SER A 483 -0.09 -46.75 -0.07
CA SER A 483 -0.35 -46.70 1.37
C SER A 483 -1.83 -46.39 1.66
N GLU A 484 -2.47 -47.28 2.42
CA GLU A 484 -3.87 -47.15 2.84
C GLU A 484 -4.08 -45.88 3.68
N CYS A 485 -4.93 -44.97 3.20
CA CYS A 485 -5.39 -43.84 3.99
C CYS A 485 -6.59 -44.26 4.84
N GLY A 486 -6.42 -44.30 6.16
CA GLY A 486 -7.43 -44.72 7.15
C GLY A 486 -8.63 -43.78 7.34
N LEU A 487 -9.00 -42.95 6.36
CA LEU A 487 -10.17 -42.09 6.43
C LEU A 487 -11.36 -42.73 5.71
N LYS A 488 -12.36 -43.17 6.50
CA LYS A 488 -13.60 -43.75 5.98
C LYS A 488 -14.39 -42.71 5.16
N LYS A 489 -14.71 -43.10 3.93
CA LYS A 489 -15.61 -42.43 2.98
C LYS A 489 -16.92 -42.02 3.67
N ILE A 490 -17.23 -40.72 3.72
CA ILE A 490 -18.57 -40.26 4.10
C ILE A 490 -19.49 -40.58 2.92
N GLN A 491 -20.26 -41.67 3.03
CA GLN A 491 -21.33 -41.98 2.07
C GLN A 491 -22.41 -40.89 2.15
N SER A 492 -22.65 -40.19 1.05
CA SER A 492 -23.83 -39.35 0.89
C SER A 492 -25.07 -40.23 0.87
N ARG A 493 -25.94 -40.08 1.88
CA ARG A 493 -27.31 -40.62 1.85
C ARG A 493 -28.11 -39.81 0.82
N ASN A 494 -28.23 -40.33 -0.39
CA ASN A 494 -29.32 -39.93 -1.30
C ASN A 494 -30.62 -40.60 -0.84
N ALA A 495 -31.62 -39.76 -0.59
CA ALA A 495 -32.97 -40.16 -0.24
C ALA A 495 -33.69 -40.81 -1.44
N SER A 496 -34.47 -41.86 -1.16
CA SER A 496 -35.64 -42.25 -1.95
C SER A 496 -36.66 -42.93 -1.01
N PRO A 497 -37.98 -42.76 -1.22
CA PRO A 497 -39.00 -43.00 -0.22
C PRO A 497 -39.53 -44.45 -0.24
N ASN A 498 -40.10 -44.87 0.90
CA ASN A 498 -40.83 -46.11 1.21
C ASN A 498 -40.05 -47.20 1.95
N ARG A 499 -40.21 -47.25 3.27
CA ARG A 499 -40.82 -48.39 4.01
C ARG A 499 -40.89 -48.09 5.51
N LEU A 500 -42.02 -48.50 6.09
CA LEU A 500 -42.37 -48.44 7.51
C LEU A 500 -41.48 -49.35 8.39
N VAL A 501 -41.42 -48.99 9.68
CA VAL A 501 -41.46 -49.83 10.90
C VAL A 501 -40.37 -49.48 11.92
N ASP A 502 -40.85 -48.86 13.01
CA ASP A 502 -40.51 -48.92 14.43
C ASP A 502 -39.11 -48.73 15.02
N SER A 503 -39.16 -47.95 16.12
CA SER A 503 -38.45 -48.05 17.42
C SER A 503 -37.40 -46.98 17.78
N GLN A 504 -37.87 -46.08 18.66
CA GLN A 504 -37.27 -45.56 19.91
C GLN A 504 -35.74 -45.62 20.08
N THR A 505 -35.07 -44.50 20.37
CA THR A 505 -34.84 -43.97 21.74
C THR A 505 -34.01 -42.67 21.70
N ASN A 506 -34.25 -41.82 22.70
CA ASN A 506 -33.60 -40.55 22.99
C ASN A 506 -32.09 -40.69 23.30
N ASP A 507 -31.31 -39.65 23.02
CA ASP A 507 -30.69 -38.84 24.08
C ASP A 507 -29.92 -37.63 23.53
N ALA A 508 -30.14 -36.50 24.20
CA ALA A 508 -29.53 -35.21 23.93
C ALA A 508 -28.35 -34.97 24.87
N ALA A 509 -27.25 -34.39 24.37
CA ALA A 509 -26.33 -33.59 25.17
C ALA A 509 -25.51 -32.63 24.30
N ASN A 510 -25.50 -31.37 24.74
CA ASN A 510 -24.96 -30.18 24.08
C ASN A 510 -23.43 -30.16 23.89
N ALA A 511 -22.97 -29.59 22.77
CA ALA A 511 -21.62 -29.05 22.60
C ALA A 511 -21.69 -27.66 21.93
N PRO A 512 -20.85 -26.67 22.32
CA PRO A 512 -21.00 -25.28 21.89
C PRO A 512 -20.44 -25.02 20.48
N THR A 513 -21.27 -24.42 19.65
CA THR A 513 -21.04 -23.65 18.41
C THR A 513 -19.58 -23.48 17.92
N THR A 514 -19.15 -24.36 17.02
CA THR A 514 -17.94 -24.26 16.17
C THR A 514 -18.21 -23.62 14.79
N ASP A 515 -19.45 -23.22 14.49
CA ASP A 515 -19.87 -22.83 13.13
C ASP A 515 -19.41 -21.43 12.67
N ALA A 516 -19.04 -20.53 13.59
CA ALA A 516 -18.64 -19.16 13.23
C ALA A 516 -17.19 -19.07 12.71
N LEU A 517 -16.27 -19.87 13.28
CA LEU A 517 -14.87 -19.94 12.84
C LEU A 517 -14.74 -20.72 11.52
N SER A 518 -15.48 -21.82 11.36
CA SER A 518 -15.51 -22.63 10.13
C SER A 518 -16.01 -21.84 8.91
N ASN A 519 -17.01 -20.97 9.08
CA ASN A 519 -17.53 -20.14 7.99
C ASN A 519 -16.52 -19.09 7.50
N THR A 520 -15.63 -18.63 8.37
CA THR A 520 -14.61 -17.63 8.00
C THR A 520 -13.48 -18.29 7.21
N GLU A 521 -13.03 -19.47 7.62
CA GLU A 521 -12.02 -20.26 6.90
C GLU A 521 -12.55 -20.75 5.54
N LYS A 522 -13.78 -21.25 5.47
CA LYS A 522 -14.43 -21.61 4.19
C LYS A 522 -14.57 -20.41 3.25
N ARG A 523 -14.89 -19.22 3.78
CA ARG A 523 -14.95 -17.98 2.98
C ARG A 523 -13.57 -17.56 2.47
N LEU A 524 -12.52 -17.73 3.29
CA LEU A 524 -11.13 -17.47 2.91
C LEU A 524 -10.65 -18.45 1.84
N GLU A 525 -10.96 -19.74 1.98
CA GLU A 525 -10.63 -20.77 0.99
C GLU A 525 -11.35 -20.55 -0.34
N MET A 526 -12.66 -20.25 -0.32
CA MET A 526 -13.42 -19.94 -1.53
C MET A 526 -12.94 -18.66 -2.22
N SER A 527 -12.61 -17.62 -1.45
CA SER A 527 -12.02 -16.40 -2.01
C SER A 527 -10.64 -16.66 -2.60
N ALA A 528 -9.81 -17.48 -1.95
CA ALA A 528 -8.47 -17.83 -2.43
C ALA A 528 -8.52 -18.71 -3.68
N ALA A 529 -9.46 -19.66 -3.76
CA ALA A 529 -9.67 -20.53 -4.92
C ALA A 529 -10.10 -19.73 -6.16
N TRP A 530 -11.05 -18.81 -6.01
CA TRP A 530 -11.48 -17.89 -7.07
C TRP A 530 -10.33 -17.09 -7.69
N TYR A 531 -9.36 -16.66 -6.89
CA TYR A 531 -8.20 -15.89 -7.37
C TYR A 531 -7.08 -16.74 -7.97
N LYS A 532 -6.93 -18.00 -7.54
CA LYS A 532 -5.82 -18.87 -7.96
C LYS A 532 -5.97 -19.31 -9.43
N GLU A 533 -7.19 -19.57 -9.86
CA GLU A 533 -7.48 -20.00 -11.23
C GLU A 533 -7.41 -18.85 -12.24
N SER A 534 -7.81 -17.62 -11.84
CA SER A 534 -7.66 -16.44 -12.70
C SER A 534 -6.20 -16.07 -12.95
N GLN A 535 -5.26 -16.47 -12.08
CA GLN A 535 -3.82 -16.26 -12.29
C GLN A 535 -3.19 -17.31 -13.21
N GLN A 536 -3.73 -18.53 -13.26
CA GLN A 536 -3.26 -19.58 -14.16
C GLN A 536 -3.72 -19.37 -15.61
N ALA A 537 -4.84 -18.65 -15.81
CA ALA A 537 -5.39 -18.30 -17.13
C ALA A 537 -4.79 -17.01 -17.74
N VAL A 538 -3.74 -16.44 -17.12
CA VAL A 538 -3.08 -15.22 -17.56
C VAL A 538 -1.75 -15.62 -18.22
N PRO A 539 -1.68 -15.75 -19.56
CA PRO A 539 -0.44 -16.07 -20.25
C PRO A 539 0.65 -15.00 -20.04
#